data_AF-A0A336LG96-F1
#
_entry.id   AF-A0A336LG96-F1
#
_cell.length_a   1.000
_cell.length_b   1.000
_cell.length_c   1.000
_cell.angle_alpha   90.00
_cell.angle_beta   90.00
_cell.angle_gamma   90.00
#
_symmetry.space_group_name_H-M   'P 1'
#
loop_
_entity.id
_entity.type
_entity.pdbx_description
1 polymer ?
#
loop_
_entity_poly.entity_id
_entity_poly.type
_entity_poly.pdbx_seq_one_letter_code
_entity_poly.pdbx_strand_id
1 'polypeptide(L)'
;MDKMRKALHAQRSMVYRLKRKYLRQNQINKPKTSFNIIKNYINLKAKDKMQANLLIDVVKNLGVKPNARRYSKETKRVATSICFQSSKAYNYASKFIPLPAQRTVQRAVSKYEITEGIDNPTLKALENATKEWSTAERLVVLLVDEMSIKKHIGII
;
A
#
# COMPACT_ATOMS: atom_id res chain seq x y z
N MET A 1 -7.42 -9.57 54.64
CA MET A 1 -7.96 -8.61 53.65
C MET A 1 -7.16 -8.57 52.34
N ASP A 2 -5.83 -8.56 52.38
CA ASP A 2 -5.01 -8.32 51.19
C ASP A 2 -4.93 -9.51 50.19
N LYS A 3 -4.90 -10.76 50.70
CA LYS A 3 -5.00 -11.98 49.87
C LYS A 3 -6.32 -12.06 49.09
N MET A 4 -7.42 -11.66 49.72
CA MET A 4 -8.77 -11.74 49.13
C MET A 4 -8.93 -10.73 47.99
N ARG A 5 -8.35 -9.53 48.12
CA ARG A 5 -8.30 -8.53 47.04
C ARG A 5 -7.47 -9.01 45.83
N LYS A 6 -6.32 -9.64 46.07
CA LYS A 6 -5.48 -10.23 45.01
C LYS A 6 -6.20 -11.35 44.25
N ALA A 7 -6.92 -12.23 44.96
CA ALA A 7 -7.73 -13.29 44.36
C ALA A 7 -8.85 -12.74 43.47
N LEU A 8 -9.57 -11.71 43.95
CA LEU A 8 -10.64 -11.05 43.18
C LEU A 8 -10.11 -10.36 41.92
N HIS A 9 -8.95 -9.71 41.99
CA HIS A 9 -8.29 -9.11 40.83
C HIS A 9 -7.89 -10.18 39.79
N ALA A 10 -7.35 -11.32 40.23
CA ALA A 10 -6.99 -12.43 39.37
C ALA A 10 -8.22 -13.00 38.64
N GLN A 11 -9.34 -13.20 39.35
CA GLN A 11 -10.60 -13.64 38.75
C GLN A 11 -11.13 -12.65 37.72
N ARG A 12 -11.15 -11.35 38.03
CA ARG A 12 -11.56 -10.31 37.06
C ARG A 12 -10.69 -10.31 35.82
N SER A 13 -9.36 -10.40 35.97
CA SER A 13 -8.42 -10.50 34.85
C SER A 13 -8.70 -11.72 33.97
N MET A 14 -9.00 -12.87 34.60
CA MET A 14 -9.35 -14.11 33.89
C MET A 14 -10.65 -13.97 33.10
N VAL A 15 -11.68 -13.35 33.68
CA VAL A 15 -12.95 -13.05 33.00
C VAL A 15 -12.72 -12.11 31.79
N TYR A 16 -11.94 -11.04 31.95
CA TYR A 16 -11.60 -10.14 30.85
C TYR A 16 -10.83 -10.85 29.72
N ARG A 17 -9.95 -11.80 30.07
CA ARG A 17 -9.21 -12.61 29.11
C ARG A 17 -10.15 -13.55 28.34
N LEU A 18 -11.04 -14.24 29.04
CA LEU A 18 -12.03 -15.14 28.44
C LEU A 18 -13.02 -14.38 27.54
N LYS A 19 -13.55 -13.25 27.99
CA LYS A 19 -14.42 -12.37 27.20
C LYS A 19 -13.74 -11.91 25.91
N ARG A 20 -12.45 -11.55 25.96
CA ARG A 20 -11.66 -11.22 24.76
C ARG A 20 -11.48 -12.41 23.83
N LYS A 21 -11.21 -13.63 24.34
CA LYS A 21 -11.11 -14.84 23.52
C LYS A 21 -12.45 -15.14 22.82
N TYR A 22 -13.56 -15.10 23.55
CA TYR A 22 -14.90 -15.33 23.02
C TYR A 22 -15.29 -14.31 21.94
N LEU A 23 -15.07 -13.01 22.19
CA LEU A 23 -15.33 -11.96 21.19
C LEU A 23 -14.47 -12.13 19.93
N ARG A 24 -13.22 -12.60 20.05
CA ARG A 24 -12.38 -12.94 18.90
C ARG A 24 -12.92 -14.16 18.15
N GLN A 25 -13.33 -15.21 18.85
CA GLN A 25 -13.92 -16.41 18.26
C GLN A 25 -15.22 -16.09 17.51
N ASN A 26 -16.13 -15.31 18.09
CA ASN A 26 -17.36 -14.89 17.42
C ASN A 26 -17.12 -13.96 16.23
N GLN A 27 -16.05 -13.15 16.23
CA GLN A 27 -15.66 -12.37 15.05
C GLN A 27 -15.05 -13.24 13.94
N ILE A 28 -14.33 -14.31 14.30
CA ILE A 28 -13.79 -15.29 13.34
C ILE A 28 -14.93 -16.09 12.71
N ASN A 29 -16.00 -16.36 13.47
CA ASN A 29 -17.18 -17.12 13.03
C ASN A 29 -18.25 -16.28 12.31
N LYS A 30 -18.07 -14.96 12.14
CA LYS A 30 -18.92 -14.19 11.22
C LYS A 30 -18.69 -14.72 9.81
N PRO A 31 -19.75 -15.05 9.05
CA PRO A 31 -19.59 -15.70 7.75
C PRO A 31 -18.81 -14.79 6.81
N LYS A 32 -17.56 -15.16 6.52
CA LYS A 32 -16.68 -14.51 5.51
C LYS A 32 -17.14 -14.80 4.07
N THR A 33 -18.30 -15.43 3.89
CA THR A 33 -18.80 -15.92 2.61
C THR A 33 -18.94 -14.81 1.59
N SER A 34 -19.54 -13.67 1.93
CA SER A 34 -19.75 -12.57 0.96
C SER A 34 -18.45 -11.98 0.42
N PHE A 35 -17.46 -11.72 1.28
CA PHE A 35 -16.16 -11.21 0.85
C PHE A 35 -15.41 -12.22 -0.02
N ASN A 36 -15.46 -13.51 0.34
CA ASN A 36 -14.79 -14.55 -0.45
C ASN A 36 -15.43 -14.71 -1.83
N ILE A 37 -16.76 -14.62 -1.93
CA ILE A 37 -17.48 -14.64 -3.21
C ILE A 37 -17.04 -13.46 -4.09
N ILE A 38 -17.05 -12.24 -3.54
CA ILE A 38 -16.62 -11.03 -4.26
C ILE A 38 -15.15 -11.14 -4.68
N LYS A 39 -14.28 -11.60 -3.79
CA LYS A 39 -12.86 -11.79 -4.07
C LYS A 39 -12.65 -12.79 -5.21
N ASN A 40 -13.37 -13.91 -5.21
CA ASN A 40 -13.28 -14.91 -6.27
C ASN A 40 -13.78 -14.34 -7.61
N TYR A 41 -14.89 -13.61 -7.59
CA TYR A 41 -15.41 -12.93 -8.78
C TYR A 41 -14.40 -11.93 -9.36
N ILE A 42 -13.78 -11.10 -8.50
CA ILE A 42 -12.73 -10.15 -8.92
C ILE A 42 -11.55 -10.91 -9.55
N ASN A 43 -11.07 -11.98 -8.91
CA ASN A 43 -9.95 -12.75 -9.44
C ASN A 43 -10.26 -13.41 -10.79
N LEU A 44 -11.51 -13.81 -11.03
CA LEU A 44 -11.94 -14.38 -12.31
C LEU A 44 -12.07 -13.34 -13.43
N LYS A 45 -12.43 -12.10 -13.09
CA LYS A 45 -12.71 -11.04 -14.08
C LYS A 45 -11.54 -10.09 -14.32
N ALA A 46 -10.64 -9.93 -13.36
CA ALA A 46 -9.50 -9.05 -13.50
C ALA A 46 -8.56 -9.54 -14.62
N LYS A 47 -8.08 -8.61 -15.46
CA LYS A 47 -7.16 -8.93 -16.55
C LYS A 47 -5.75 -9.27 -16.03
N ASP A 48 -5.38 -8.67 -14.91
CA ASP A 48 -4.08 -8.87 -14.28
C ASP A 48 -4.17 -8.87 -12.74
N LYS A 49 -3.08 -9.34 -12.12
CA LYS A 49 -2.96 -9.40 -10.65
C LYS A 49 -2.99 -8.01 -10.01
N MET A 50 -2.53 -6.97 -10.70
CA MET A 50 -2.53 -5.61 -10.17
C MET A 50 -3.96 -5.08 -10.01
N GLN A 51 -4.80 -5.20 -11.05
CA GLN A 51 -6.21 -4.82 -11.01
C GLN A 51 -6.96 -5.62 -9.93
N ALA A 52 -6.73 -6.93 -9.86
CA ALA A 52 -7.37 -7.78 -8.86
C ALA A 52 -7.06 -7.30 -7.43
N ASN A 53 -5.79 -7.10 -7.11
CA ASN A 53 -5.35 -6.67 -5.77
C ASN A 53 -5.88 -5.29 -5.39
N LEU A 54 -5.96 -4.36 -6.36
CA LEU A 54 -6.50 -3.03 -6.13
C LEU A 54 -7.98 -3.09 -5.75
N LEU A 55 -8.79 -3.81 -6.54
CA LEU A 55 -10.22 -3.95 -6.28
C LEU A 55 -10.50 -4.69 -4.97
N ILE A 56 -9.74 -5.75 -4.69
CA ILE A 56 -9.84 -6.50 -3.43
C ILE A 56 -9.51 -5.59 -2.24
N ASP A 57 -8.45 -4.79 -2.31
CA ASP A 57 -8.08 -3.88 -1.22
C ASP A 57 -9.09 -2.75 -1.04
N VAL A 58 -9.69 -2.25 -2.12
CA VAL A 58 -10.78 -1.27 -2.04
C VAL A 58 -11.95 -1.88 -1.27
N VAL A 59 -12.49 -3.01 -1.72
CA VAL A 59 -13.64 -3.68 -1.07
C VAL A 59 -13.34 -4.03 0.38
N LYS A 60 -12.15 -4.56 0.66
CA LYS A 60 -11.72 -4.94 2.00
C LYS A 60 -11.66 -3.75 2.97
N ASN A 61 -11.30 -2.57 2.48
CA ASN A 61 -11.12 -1.38 3.30
C ASN A 61 -12.35 -0.46 3.32
N LEU A 62 -13.42 -0.80 2.59
CA LEU A 62 -14.72 -0.13 2.72
C LEU A 62 -15.25 -0.28 4.16
N GLY A 63 -15.70 0.82 4.75
CA GLY A 63 -16.17 0.86 6.14
C GLY A 63 -15.09 0.68 7.21
N VAL A 64 -13.83 0.43 6.85
CA VAL A 64 -12.72 0.32 7.80
C VAL A 64 -12.20 1.72 8.15
N LYS A 65 -11.98 1.95 9.45
CA LYS A 65 -11.38 3.21 9.96
C LYS A 65 -10.04 3.48 9.26
N PRO A 66 -9.73 4.72 8.85
CA PRO A 66 -8.51 5.05 8.09
C PRO A 66 -7.21 4.46 8.67
N ASN A 67 -7.04 4.53 9.99
CA ASN A 67 -5.84 4.04 10.68
C ASN A 67 -5.71 2.51 10.73
N ALA A 68 -6.78 1.77 10.44
CA ALA A 68 -6.81 0.31 10.45
C ALA A 68 -6.75 -0.32 9.06
N ARG A 69 -6.74 0.50 7.99
CA ARG A 69 -6.69 0.03 6.60
C ARG A 69 -5.34 -0.59 6.28
N ARG A 70 -5.35 -1.67 5.50
CA ARG A 70 -4.13 -2.35 5.03
C ARG A 70 -4.18 -2.49 3.52
N TYR A 71 -3.06 -2.13 2.89
CA TYR A 71 -2.90 -2.12 1.43
C TYR A 71 -1.79 -3.07 1.01
N SER A 72 -2.05 -3.82 -0.07
CA SER A 72 -1.06 -4.61 -0.80
C SER A 72 0.01 -3.70 -1.43
N LYS A 73 1.09 -4.30 -1.92
CA LYS A 73 2.21 -3.57 -2.55
C LYS A 73 1.76 -2.97 -3.88
N GLU A 74 0.92 -3.68 -4.59
CA GLU A 74 0.32 -3.38 -5.88
C GLU A 74 -0.59 -2.16 -5.76
N THR A 75 -1.49 -2.14 -4.79
CA THR A 75 -2.34 -0.97 -4.52
C THR A 75 -1.53 0.27 -4.14
N LYS A 76 -0.42 0.10 -3.40
CA LYS A 76 0.48 1.21 -3.09
C LYS A 76 1.18 1.74 -4.34
N ARG A 77 1.63 0.88 -5.25
CA ARG A 77 2.24 1.29 -6.53
C ARG A 77 1.26 2.11 -7.37
N VAL A 78 0.02 1.66 -7.51
CA VAL A 78 -1.03 2.40 -8.24
C VAL A 78 -1.31 3.74 -7.58
N ALA A 79 -1.47 3.74 -6.25
CA ALA A 79 -1.67 4.96 -5.49
C ALA A 79 -0.53 5.97 -5.69
N THR A 80 0.72 5.50 -5.70
CA THR A 80 1.90 6.31 -5.98
C THR A 80 1.86 6.90 -7.40
N SER A 81 1.54 6.09 -8.42
CA SER A 81 1.41 6.55 -9.81
C SER A 81 0.35 7.64 -9.97
N ILE A 82 -0.84 7.46 -9.38
CA ILE A 82 -1.91 8.47 -9.43
C ILE A 82 -1.47 9.76 -8.73
N CYS A 83 -0.82 9.65 -7.57
CA CYS A 83 -0.35 10.80 -6.79
C CYS A 83 0.74 11.59 -7.51
N PHE A 84 1.63 10.91 -8.24
CA PHE A 84 2.66 11.54 -9.08
C PHE A 84 2.05 12.28 -10.27
N GLN A 85 1.03 11.72 -10.91
CA GLN A 85 0.36 12.38 -12.03
C GLN A 85 -0.43 13.61 -11.57
N SER A 86 -1.16 13.52 -10.46
CA SER A 86 -1.87 14.66 -9.87
C SER A 86 -2.20 14.42 -8.40
N SER A 87 -1.49 15.12 -7.51
CA SER A 87 -1.79 15.11 -6.07
C SER A 87 -3.18 15.66 -5.76
N LYS A 88 -3.68 16.62 -6.55
CA LYS A 88 -5.04 17.17 -6.40
C LYS A 88 -6.10 16.10 -6.71
N ALA A 89 -5.96 15.39 -7.83
CA ALA A 89 -6.87 14.31 -8.20
C ALA A 89 -6.83 13.17 -7.18
N TYR A 90 -5.62 12.82 -6.70
CA TYR A 90 -5.45 11.81 -5.65
C TYR A 90 -6.19 12.18 -4.37
N ASN A 91 -6.02 13.41 -3.88
CA ASN A 91 -6.70 13.91 -2.69
C ASN A 91 -8.22 13.90 -2.87
N TYR A 92 -8.72 14.28 -4.05
CA TYR A 92 -10.14 14.20 -4.36
C TYR A 92 -10.66 12.75 -4.33
N ALA A 93 -9.99 11.82 -5.02
CA ALA A 93 -10.37 10.41 -5.07
C ALA A 93 -10.35 9.74 -3.69
N SER A 94 -9.40 10.12 -2.82
CA SER A 94 -9.26 9.58 -1.46
C SER A 94 -10.45 9.84 -0.54
N LYS A 95 -11.32 10.80 -0.91
CA LYS A 95 -12.57 11.10 -0.18
C LYS A 95 -13.64 10.03 -0.43
N PHE A 96 -13.62 9.40 -1.60
CA PHE A 96 -14.65 8.45 -2.05
C PHE A 96 -14.17 7.00 -1.97
N ILE A 97 -12.90 6.78 -2.28
CA ILE A 97 -12.30 5.44 -2.34
C ILE A 97 -11.27 5.33 -1.21
N PRO A 98 -11.22 4.21 -0.46
CA PRO A 98 -10.24 4.02 0.60
C PRO A 98 -8.83 3.86 0.02
N LEU A 99 -8.15 4.97 -0.26
CA LEU A 99 -6.77 5.01 -0.75
C LEU A 99 -5.75 5.16 0.40
N PRO A 100 -4.49 4.75 0.20
CA PRO A 100 -3.41 5.02 1.14
C PRO A 100 -3.32 6.50 1.52
N ALA A 101 -2.87 6.82 2.73
CA ALA A 101 -2.59 8.20 3.08
C ALA A 101 -1.39 8.73 2.27
N GLN A 102 -1.34 10.03 2.00
CA GLN A 102 -0.22 10.66 1.28
C GLN A 102 1.14 10.36 1.93
N ARG A 103 1.21 10.35 3.27
CA ARG A 103 2.42 9.93 4.02
C ARG A 103 2.86 8.51 3.69
N THR A 104 1.91 7.61 3.42
CA THR A 104 2.22 6.22 3.03
C THR A 104 2.79 6.17 1.61
N VAL A 105 2.27 6.99 0.70
CA VAL A 105 2.80 7.14 -0.67
C VAL A 105 4.22 7.71 -0.63
N GLN A 106 4.44 8.78 0.13
CA GLN A 106 5.76 9.38 0.32
C GLN A 106 6.77 8.38 0.91
N ARG A 107 6.37 7.60 1.93
CA ARG A 107 7.20 6.51 2.48
C ARG A 107 7.50 5.39 1.49
N ALA A 108 6.67 5.19 0.48
CA ALA A 108 6.93 4.21 -0.56
C ALA A 108 7.98 4.75 -1.54
N VAL A 109 7.89 6.05 -1.86
CA VAL A 109 8.84 6.76 -2.74
C VAL A 109 10.19 6.95 -2.05
N SER A 110 10.21 7.29 -0.77
CA SER A 110 11.46 7.52 -0.01
C SER A 110 12.35 6.29 0.16
N LYS A 111 11.88 5.12 -0.25
CA LYS A 111 12.70 3.89 -0.32
C LYS A 111 13.54 3.83 -1.59
N TYR A 112 13.22 4.69 -2.56
CA TYR A 112 14.01 4.86 -3.76
C TYR A 112 15.14 5.84 -3.43
N GLU A 113 16.35 5.31 -3.33
CA GLU A 113 17.56 6.11 -3.08
C GLU A 113 18.05 6.64 -4.43
N ILE A 114 18.09 7.96 -4.56
CA ILE A 114 18.67 8.65 -5.71
C ILE A 114 20.05 9.13 -5.27
N THR A 115 21.07 8.58 -5.89
CA THR A 115 22.47 8.99 -5.66
C THR A 115 22.97 9.81 -6.84
N GLU A 116 24.03 10.58 -6.63
CA GLU A 116 24.75 11.24 -7.71
C GLU A 116 25.30 10.24 -8.74
N GLY A 117 25.52 10.73 -9.96
CA GLY A 117 26.02 9.94 -11.08
C GLY A 117 24.90 9.21 -11.85
N ILE A 118 25.13 7.94 -12.16
CA ILE A 118 24.26 7.15 -13.04
C ILE A 118 23.24 6.36 -12.22
N ASP A 119 21.95 6.54 -12.54
CA ASP A 119 20.85 5.80 -11.93
C ASP A 119 20.75 4.36 -12.45
N ASN A 120 21.59 3.49 -11.86
CA ASN A 120 21.65 2.07 -12.19
C ASN A 120 20.31 1.33 -12.02
N PRO A 121 19.51 1.56 -10.96
CA PRO A 121 18.16 1.00 -10.85
C PRO A 121 17.28 1.29 -12.06
N THR A 122 17.26 2.55 -12.55
CA THR A 122 16.48 2.92 -13.73
C THR A 122 17.03 2.27 -14.99
N LEU A 123 18.37 2.24 -15.18
CA LEU A 123 18.97 1.55 -16.33
C LEU A 123 18.64 0.06 -16.36
N LYS A 124 18.67 -0.62 -15.20
CA LYS A 124 18.24 -2.03 -15.10
C LYS A 124 16.75 -2.21 -15.40
N ALA A 125 15.91 -1.25 -15.00
CA ALA A 125 14.49 -1.29 -15.32
C ALA A 125 14.27 -1.13 -16.84
N LEU A 126 15.01 -0.23 -17.48
CA LEU A 126 15.02 -0.05 -18.93
C LEU A 126 15.50 -1.32 -19.66
N GLU A 127 16.64 -1.89 -19.25
CA GLU A 127 17.16 -3.14 -19.81
C GLU A 127 16.11 -4.27 -19.81
N ASN A 128 15.39 -4.41 -18.69
CA ASN A 128 14.31 -5.39 -18.60
C ASN A 128 13.12 -5.05 -19.50
N ALA A 129 12.77 -3.77 -19.64
CA ALA A 129 11.66 -3.33 -20.49
C ALA A 129 11.98 -3.47 -21.99
N THR A 130 13.25 -3.34 -22.38
CA THR A 130 13.71 -3.40 -23.78
C THR A 130 14.30 -4.76 -24.15
N LYS A 131 14.15 -5.78 -23.29
CA LYS A 131 14.78 -7.09 -23.47
C LYS A 131 14.36 -7.78 -24.78
N GLU A 132 13.10 -7.59 -25.18
CA GLU A 132 12.53 -8.18 -26.40
C GLU A 132 12.65 -7.27 -27.63
N TRP A 133 13.21 -6.07 -27.48
CA TRP A 133 13.38 -5.13 -28.60
C TRP A 133 14.43 -5.64 -29.58
N SER A 134 14.14 -5.45 -30.86
CA SER A 134 15.08 -5.65 -31.96
C SER A 134 16.27 -4.69 -31.88
N THR A 135 17.35 -4.97 -32.61
CA THR A 135 18.54 -4.10 -32.66
C THR A 135 18.22 -2.69 -33.16
N ALA A 136 17.30 -2.56 -34.11
CA ALA A 136 16.85 -1.28 -34.62
C ALA A 136 16.10 -0.45 -33.56
N GLU A 137 15.23 -1.09 -32.76
CA GLU A 137 14.47 -0.44 -31.69
C GLU A 137 15.35 -0.01 -30.50
N ARG A 138 16.51 -0.65 -30.33
CA ARG A 138 17.49 -0.30 -29.28
C ARG A 138 18.37 0.91 -29.64
N LEU A 139 18.30 1.41 -30.86
CA LEU A 139 19.03 2.60 -31.26
C LEU A 139 18.42 3.82 -30.56
N VAL A 140 19.21 4.47 -29.69
CA VAL A 140 18.77 5.63 -28.92
C VAL A 140 19.77 6.77 -29.04
N VAL A 141 19.27 8.01 -28.96
CA VAL A 141 20.08 9.21 -28.86
C VAL A 141 20.05 9.69 -27.42
N LEU A 142 21.23 9.83 -26.81
CA LEU A 142 21.36 10.39 -25.47
C LEU A 142 21.54 11.90 -25.58
N LEU A 143 20.56 12.66 -25.10
CA LEU A 143 20.62 14.12 -25.00
C LEU A 143 20.75 14.51 -23.53
N VAL A 144 21.77 15.30 -23.22
CA VAL A 144 22.04 15.80 -21.87
C VAL A 144 22.22 17.30 -21.96
N ASP A 145 21.57 18.02 -21.05
CA ASP A 145 21.68 19.46 -20.89
C ASP A 145 21.76 19.80 -19.40
N GLU A 146 22.38 20.92 -19.07
CA GLU A 146 22.56 21.38 -17.71
C GLU A 146 21.45 22.35 -17.29
N MET A 147 20.96 22.21 -16.06
CA MET A 147 19.97 23.13 -15.50
C MET A 147 20.57 23.97 -14.38
N SER A 148 20.40 25.28 -14.44
CA SER A 148 20.76 26.19 -13.34
C SER A 148 19.75 26.03 -12.19
N ILE A 149 20.21 25.52 -11.04
CA ILE A 149 19.41 25.36 -9.83
C ILE A 149 19.82 26.43 -8.81
N LYS A 150 18.84 27.00 -8.09
CA LYS A 150 19.10 27.96 -7.01
C LYS A 150 19.95 27.32 -5.91
N LYS A 151 21.09 27.94 -5.59
CA LYS A 151 21.93 27.60 -4.43
C LYS A 151 21.22 28.03 -3.13
N HIS A 152 20.25 27.25 -2.69
CA HIS A 152 19.71 27.35 -1.33
C HIS A 152 20.21 26.13 -0.56
N ILE A 153 20.69 26.34 0.68
CA ILE A 153 21.20 25.26 1.54
C ILE A 153 20.00 24.36 1.88
N GLY A 154 19.84 23.30 1.11
CA GLY A 154 18.87 22.24 1.32
C GLY A 154 19.62 20.92 1.21
N ILE A 155 19.86 20.32 2.37
CA ILE A 155 20.43 18.98 2.54
C ILE A 155 19.64 18.04 1.61
N ILE A 156 20.34 17.45 0.63
CA ILE A 156 19.87 16.29 -0.14
C ILE A 156 19.78 15.10 0.81
#